data_AF-A0A0Q0D424-F1
#
_entry.id   AF-A0A0Q0D424-F1
#
_cell.length_a   1.000
_cell.length_b   1.000
_cell.length_c   1.000
_cell.angle_alpha   90.00
_cell.angle_beta   90.00
_cell.angle_gamma   90.00
#
_symmetry.space_group_name_H-M   'P 1'
#
loop_
_entity.id
_entity.type
_entity.pdbx_description
1 polymer ?
#
loop_
_entity_poly.entity_id
_entity_poly.type
_entity_poly.pdbx_seq_one_letter_code
_entity_poly.pdbx_strand_id
1 'polypeptide(L)'
;MSYASAEHDRMLAGVVKDCYVVALDLTASPPMCRVSDGDWVSAWVRWHSVAAGKARHWRAPTLGEQGTLLSASGDVSQGTFIPGLYGNAGAQPDNRDHVEVWRFDDGGSLIYD
;
A
#
# COMPACT_ATOMS: atom_id res chain seq x y z
N MET A 1 -32.95 -1.18 11.18
CA MET A 1 -31.52 -1.20 11.55
C MET A 1 -31.33 -0.27 12.73
N SER A 2 -30.64 -0.68 13.79
CA SER A 2 -30.29 0.24 14.89
C SER A 2 -29.17 1.18 14.41
N TYR A 3 -29.02 2.33 15.08
CA TYR A 3 -27.90 3.25 14.83
C TYR A 3 -26.55 2.53 14.95
N ALA A 4 -26.38 1.73 16.01
CA ALA A 4 -25.14 0.99 16.27
C ALA A 4 -24.81 0.00 15.13
N SER A 5 -25.81 -0.71 14.60
CA SER A 5 -25.60 -1.62 13.47
C SER A 5 -25.17 -0.89 12.20
N ALA A 6 -25.80 0.26 11.90
CA ALA A 6 -25.41 1.08 10.75
C ALA A 6 -24.01 1.67 10.90
N GLU A 7 -23.62 2.06 12.12
CA GLU A 7 -22.28 2.57 12.39
C GLU A 7 -21.22 1.48 12.26
N HIS A 8 -21.47 0.28 12.79
CA HIS A 8 -20.57 -0.85 12.61
C HIS A 8 -20.36 -1.20 11.13
N ASP A 9 -21.41 -1.12 10.31
CA ASP A 9 -21.30 -1.39 8.86
C ASP A 9 -20.38 -0.38 8.17
N ARG A 10 -20.48 0.91 8.51
CA ARG A 10 -19.56 1.94 8.01
C ARG A 10 -18.14 1.72 8.49
N MET A 11 -17.96 1.38 9.77
CA MET A 11 -16.64 1.08 10.31
C MET A 11 -16.02 -0.10 9.57
N LEU A 12 -16.76 -1.20 9.42
CA LEU A 12 -16.31 -2.41 8.70
C LEU A 12 -15.87 -2.10 7.27
N ALA A 13 -16.65 -1.29 6.54
CA ALA A 13 -16.31 -0.85 5.18
C ALA A 13 -15.03 0.01 5.12
N GLY A 14 -14.65 0.65 6.24
CA GLY A 14 -13.43 1.45 6.33
C GLY A 14 -12.19 0.69 6.81
N VAL A 15 -12.34 -0.48 7.45
CA VAL A 15 -11.21 -1.19 8.09
C VAL A 15 -10.17 -1.63 7.06
N VAL A 16 -10.61 -2.20 5.95
CA VAL A 16 -9.74 -2.73 4.89
C VAL A 16 -10.28 -2.25 3.56
N LYS A 17 -9.46 -1.54 2.79
CA LYS A 17 -9.80 -1.07 1.45
C LYS A 17 -8.70 -1.43 0.46
N ASP A 18 -9.07 -2.08 -0.64
CA ASP A 18 -8.15 -2.24 -1.77
C ASP A 18 -8.03 -0.92 -2.51
N CYS A 19 -6.80 -0.50 -2.77
CA CYS A 19 -6.50 0.82 -3.30
C CYS A 19 -5.28 0.78 -4.22
N TYR A 20 -5.03 1.90 -4.88
CA TYR A 20 -3.78 2.15 -5.59
C TYR A 20 -3.24 3.55 -5.27
N VAL A 21 -1.93 3.71 -5.38
CA VAL A 21 -1.25 4.99 -5.07
C VAL A 21 -1.56 6.03 -6.14
N VAL A 22 -1.96 7.23 -5.72
CA VAL A 22 -2.27 8.37 -6.61
C VAL A 22 -1.38 9.59 -6.37
N ALA A 23 -0.71 9.66 -5.22
CA ALA A 23 0.28 10.72 -4.95
C ALA A 23 1.33 10.25 -3.95
N LEU A 24 2.52 10.86 -4.02
CA LEU A 24 3.65 10.63 -3.12
C LEU A 24 4.22 11.96 -2.64
N ASP A 25 4.53 12.04 -1.36
CA ASP A 25 5.33 13.11 -0.77
C ASP A 25 6.56 12.50 -0.11
N LEU A 26 7.67 12.55 -0.84
CA LEU A 26 8.98 12.07 -0.37
C LEU A 26 9.74 13.14 0.43
N THR A 27 9.24 14.38 0.45
CA THR A 27 9.85 15.50 1.18
C THR A 27 9.32 15.64 2.60
N ALA A 28 8.13 15.09 2.86
CA ALA A 28 7.59 14.93 4.21
C ALA A 28 8.50 14.08 5.10
N SER A 29 8.47 14.37 6.40
CA SER A 29 9.22 13.63 7.43
C SER A 29 8.26 13.16 8.53
N PRO A 30 7.79 11.90 8.50
CA PRO A 30 8.15 10.83 7.57
C PRO A 30 7.47 10.94 6.19
N PRO A 31 8.02 10.29 5.14
CA PRO A 31 7.41 10.26 3.80
C PRO A 31 6.02 9.63 3.80
N MET A 32 5.15 10.11 2.90
CA MET A 32 3.74 9.74 2.84
C MET A 32 3.24 9.51 1.40
N CYS A 33 2.10 8.83 1.28
CA CYS A 33 1.40 8.63 0.02
C CYS A 33 -0.10 8.97 0.17
N ARG A 34 -0.78 9.17 -0.95
CA ARG A 34 -2.24 9.14 -1.03
C ARG A 34 -2.65 7.96 -1.89
N VAL A 35 -3.74 7.30 -1.50
CA VAL A 35 -4.29 6.14 -2.21
C VAL A 35 -5.74 6.37 -2.57
N SER A 36 -6.23 5.64 -3.57
CA SER A 36 -7.60 5.73 -4.05
C SER A 36 -8.18 4.34 -4.35
N ASP A 37 -9.49 4.19 -4.15
CA ASP A 37 -10.28 3.06 -4.61
C ASP A 37 -11.06 3.36 -5.92
N GLY A 38 -10.83 4.53 -6.52
CA GLY A 38 -11.53 5.03 -7.71
C GLY A 38 -12.57 6.11 -7.42
N ASP A 39 -13.29 5.99 -6.30
CA ASP A 39 -14.36 6.93 -5.92
C ASP A 39 -13.91 7.89 -4.80
N TRP A 40 -12.97 7.45 -3.97
CA TRP A 40 -12.43 8.21 -2.85
C TRP A 40 -10.90 8.31 -2.93
N VAL A 41 -10.36 9.39 -2.36
CA VAL A 41 -8.91 9.60 -2.21
C VAL A 41 -8.58 9.86 -0.75
N SER A 42 -7.60 9.15 -0.23
CA SER A 42 -7.17 9.25 1.16
C SER A 42 -6.60 10.60 1.55
N ALA A 43 -6.51 10.84 2.86
CA ALA A 43 -5.53 11.77 3.42
C ALA A 43 -4.10 11.28 3.13
N TRP A 44 -3.09 12.07 3.51
CA TRP A 44 -1.71 11.60 3.48
C TRP A 44 -1.51 10.52 4.55
N VAL A 45 -1.10 9.34 4.11
CA VAL A 45 -0.89 8.16 4.96
C VAL A 45 0.52 7.62 4.80
N ARG A 46 1.03 6.98 5.84
CA ARG A 46 2.31 6.24 5.77
C ARG A 46 2.07 4.87 5.14
N TRP A 47 3.13 4.31 4.56
CA TRP A 47 3.14 2.92 4.11
C TRP A 47 3.99 2.04 5.01
N HIS A 48 3.70 0.73 4.99
CA HIS A 48 4.50 -0.29 5.65
C HIS A 48 5.75 -0.58 4.82
N SER A 49 6.92 -0.30 5.37
CA SER A 49 8.19 -0.78 4.82
C SER A 49 8.47 -2.21 5.30
N VAL A 50 9.42 -2.90 4.65
CA VAL A 50 9.87 -4.24 5.10
C VAL A 50 10.45 -4.20 6.53
N ALA A 51 11.12 -3.11 6.91
CA ALA A 51 11.67 -2.92 8.24
C ALA A 51 11.83 -1.43 8.60
N ALA A 52 11.55 -1.08 9.86
CA ALA A 52 11.59 0.31 10.38
C ALA A 52 12.25 0.42 11.78
N GLY A 53 13.13 -0.51 12.13
CA GLY A 53 13.83 -0.55 13.43
C GLY A 53 15.31 -0.13 13.33
N LYS A 54 16.21 -0.88 13.98
CA LYS A 54 17.67 -0.69 13.81
C LYS A 54 18.10 -0.95 12.36
N ALA A 55 17.61 -2.05 11.77
CA ALA A 55 17.64 -2.27 10.34
C ALA A 55 16.43 -1.58 9.69
N ARG A 56 16.66 -0.93 8.55
CA ARG A 56 15.66 -0.10 7.86
C ARG A 56 15.72 -0.42 6.38
N HIS A 57 14.55 -0.59 5.78
CA HIS A 57 14.40 -0.78 4.35
C HIS A 57 13.66 0.40 3.75
N TRP A 58 14.18 0.91 2.64
CA TRP A 58 13.56 1.99 1.88
C TRP A 58 13.20 1.51 0.48
N ARG A 59 11.91 1.55 0.18
CA ARG A 59 11.34 1.42 -1.15
C ARG A 59 10.04 2.22 -1.14
N ALA A 60 10.03 3.34 -1.84
CA ALA A 60 8.83 4.13 -1.99
C ALA A 60 7.83 3.37 -2.89
N PRO A 61 6.52 3.41 -2.60
CA PRO A 61 5.52 2.97 -3.56
C PRO A 61 5.61 3.78 -4.86
N THR A 62 5.13 3.22 -5.97
CA THR A 62 5.02 3.94 -7.25
C THR A 62 3.57 4.32 -7.56
N LEU A 63 3.36 5.32 -8.43
CA LEU A 63 2.00 5.69 -8.86
C LEU A 63 1.32 4.50 -9.55
N GLY A 64 0.06 4.25 -9.20
CA GLY A 64 -0.72 3.13 -9.70
C GLY A 64 -0.39 1.78 -9.06
N GLU A 65 0.61 1.70 -8.17
CA GLU A 65 0.90 0.47 -7.42
C GLU A 65 -0.29 0.11 -6.54
N GLN A 66 -0.77 -1.12 -6.69
CA GLN A 66 -1.91 -1.63 -5.94
C GLN A 66 -1.47 -2.14 -4.56
N GLY A 67 -2.40 -2.06 -3.62
CA GLY A 67 -2.19 -2.51 -2.25
C GLY A 67 -3.45 -2.34 -1.41
N THR A 68 -3.28 -2.40 -0.10
CA THR A 68 -4.39 -2.37 0.84
C THR A 68 -4.18 -1.30 1.89
N LEU A 69 -5.20 -0.47 2.12
CA LEU A 69 -5.27 0.46 3.23
C LEU A 69 -5.89 -0.23 4.45
N LEU A 70 -5.18 -0.20 5.57
CA LEU A 70 -5.64 -0.69 6.87
C LEU A 70 -5.94 0.47 7.80
N SER A 71 -7.17 0.54 8.30
CA SER A 71 -7.67 1.66 9.11
C SER A 71 -8.21 1.17 10.46
N ALA A 72 -7.62 1.66 11.56
CA ALA A 72 -8.09 1.33 12.89
C ALA A 72 -9.53 1.84 13.10
N SER A 73 -10.41 0.99 13.61
CA SER A 73 -11.84 1.31 13.84
C SER A 73 -12.58 1.81 12.59
N GLY A 74 -12.07 1.54 11.38
CA GLY A 74 -12.64 2.05 10.14
C GLY A 74 -12.36 3.51 9.83
N ASP A 75 -11.56 4.21 10.64
CA ASP A 75 -11.19 5.60 10.40
C ASP A 75 -10.05 5.69 9.37
N VAL A 76 -10.44 5.88 8.11
CA VAL A 76 -9.53 6.00 6.97
C VAL A 76 -8.57 7.19 7.05
N SER A 77 -8.81 8.17 7.93
CA SER A 77 -7.89 9.29 8.15
C SER A 77 -6.62 8.86 8.90
N GLN A 78 -6.70 7.76 9.67
CA GLN A 78 -5.60 7.15 10.41
C GLN A 78 -5.04 5.91 9.70
N GLY A 79 -5.40 5.71 8.43
CA GLY A 79 -5.02 4.53 7.67
C GLY A 79 -3.51 4.40 7.47
N THR A 80 -3.07 3.16 7.25
CA THR A 80 -1.69 2.83 6.82
C THR A 80 -1.74 1.91 5.62
N PHE A 81 -0.85 2.12 4.65
CA PHE A 81 -0.91 1.44 3.36
C PHE A 81 0.10 0.30 3.26
N ILE A 82 -0.34 -0.88 2.82
CA ILE A 82 0.53 -2.02 2.48
C ILE A 82 0.58 -2.12 0.95
N PRO A 83 1.69 -1.75 0.30
CA PRO A 83 1.86 -1.93 -1.14
C PRO A 83 2.17 -3.38 -1.50
N GLY A 84 2.03 -3.74 -2.78
CA GLY A 84 2.63 -4.96 -3.33
C GLY A 84 1.66 -5.96 -3.98
N LEU A 85 0.45 -5.53 -4.33
CA LEU A 85 -0.41 -6.32 -5.22
C LEU A 85 0.05 -6.09 -6.67
N TYR A 86 0.34 -7.18 -7.39
CA TYR A 86 0.70 -7.08 -8.80
C TYR A 86 -0.44 -6.49 -9.63
N GLY A 87 -0.09 -5.62 -10.57
CA GLY A 87 -1.06 -4.95 -11.43
C GLY A 87 -0.40 -4.22 -12.58
N ASN A 88 -1.13 -3.29 -13.21
CA ASN A 88 -0.65 -2.59 -14.41
C ASN A 88 0.58 -1.71 -14.17
N ALA A 89 0.79 -1.23 -12.93
CA ALA A 89 1.99 -0.47 -12.56
C ALA A 89 3.21 -1.35 -12.28
N GLY A 90 3.02 -2.66 -12.09
CA GLY A 90 4.07 -3.62 -11.77
C GLY A 90 3.50 -5.04 -11.80
N ALA A 91 3.74 -5.75 -12.90
CA ALA A 91 3.34 -7.15 -13.02
C ALA A 91 4.31 -8.06 -12.25
N GLN A 92 3.91 -9.32 -12.04
CA GLN A 92 4.79 -10.32 -11.45
C GLN A 92 6.11 -10.39 -12.22
N PRO A 93 7.27 -10.31 -11.55
CA PRO A 93 8.55 -10.30 -12.23
C PRO A 93 8.92 -11.70 -12.72
N ASP A 94 8.55 -12.77 -12.03
CA ASP A 94 8.92 -14.14 -12.42
C ASP A 94 7.72 -15.09 -12.24
N ASN A 95 7.87 -16.34 -12.66
CA ASN A 95 6.85 -17.39 -12.54
C ASN A 95 7.40 -18.74 -12.07
N ARG A 96 8.71 -18.83 -11.81
CA ARG A 96 9.34 -19.99 -11.17
C ARG A 96 9.04 -19.98 -9.68
N ASP A 97 8.78 -21.15 -9.11
CA ASP A 97 8.40 -21.35 -7.70
C ASP A 97 9.58 -21.49 -6.74
N HIS A 98 10.81 -21.54 -7.25
CA HIS A 98 12.05 -21.80 -6.51
C HIS A 98 13.02 -20.62 -6.53
N VAL A 99 12.58 -19.42 -6.96
CA VAL A 99 13.46 -18.24 -7.06
C VAL A 99 13.01 -17.07 -6.20
N GLU A 100 13.97 -16.32 -5.67
CA GLU A 100 13.76 -14.96 -5.16
C GLU A 100 14.24 -13.96 -6.20
N VAL A 101 13.37 -13.03 -6.62
CA VAL A 101 13.65 -12.10 -7.71
C VAL A 101 13.30 -10.67 -7.34
N TRP A 102 14.27 -9.77 -7.50
CA TRP A 102 14.08 -8.32 -7.56
C TRP A 102 14.38 -7.85 -8.98
N ARG A 103 13.44 -7.13 -9.61
CA ARG A 103 13.62 -6.50 -10.93
C ARG A 103 13.46 -5.00 -10.82
N PHE A 104 14.25 -4.27 -11.58
CA PHE A 104 14.27 -2.81 -11.61
C PHE A 104 13.94 -2.30 -13.02
N ASP A 105 13.46 -1.06 -13.10
CA ASP A 105 12.98 -0.44 -14.35
C ASP A 105 14.12 -0.21 -15.38
N ASP A 106 15.36 -0.12 -14.90
CA ASP A 106 16.57 -0.03 -15.73
C ASP A 106 17.02 -1.38 -16.33
N GLY A 107 16.26 -2.45 -16.09
CA GLY A 107 16.57 -3.81 -16.51
C GLY A 107 17.52 -4.56 -15.56
N GLY A 108 17.96 -3.95 -14.46
CA GLY A 108 18.73 -4.63 -13.43
C GLY A 108 17.92 -5.71 -12.69
N SER A 109 18.61 -6.70 -12.11
CA SER A 109 17.96 -7.72 -11.29
C SER A 109 18.88 -8.34 -10.23
N LEU A 110 18.32 -8.70 -9.08
CA LEU A 110 18.92 -9.63 -8.12
C LEU A 110 18.09 -10.91 -8.14
N ILE A 111 18.73 -12.05 -8.41
CA ILE A 111 18.05 -13.34 -8.53
C ILE A 111 18.84 -14.38 -7.73
N TYR A 112 18.15 -15.10 -6.86
CA TYR A 112 18.65 -16.30 -6.21
C TYR A 112 17.74 -17.46 -6.59
N ASP A 113 18.34 -18.58 -6.99
CA ASP A 113 17.71 -19.84 -7.42
C ASP A 113 18.25 -20.96 -6.52
#